data_AF-A0A651H7M3-F1
#
_entry.id   AF-A0A651H7M3-F1
#
_cell.length_a   1.000
_cell.length_b   1.000
_cell.length_c   1.000
_cell.angle_alpha   90.00
_cell.angle_beta   90.00
_cell.angle_gamma   90.00
#
_symmetry.space_group_name_H-M   'P 1'
#
loop_
_entity.id
_entity.type
_entity.pdbx_description
1 polymer ?
#
loop_
_entity_poly.entity_id
_entity_poly.type
_entity_poly.pdbx_seq_one_letter_code
_entity_poly.pdbx_strand_id
1 'polypeptide(L)'
;MADTLAYVLLGAAGSGRREILSDLALACDADSVAVHSSEADLFSADALPREIQPVTWKWSEGFQYTEAPVDGPEVIFLLTDGRTNPVDQVEALPQWLQARQASLARILTVVDASLAEADSAVLPWYDACIHFSDVVLLNRLAGLPGSWAGKFRARYERAFLPCLFETVRAGKVKNPALVLDPLPRRLAQFLDEGNALELFRPAEPDPEDAFDDDAPDEPEGDPYLARLPSGQRVKPIPKISAILERAGRLPSA
;
A
#
# COMPACT_ATOMS: atom_id res chain seq x y z
N MET A 1 -8.15 -10.91 23.67
CA MET A 1 -7.83 -11.59 22.40
C MET A 1 -6.69 -10.77 21.80
N ALA A 2 -5.69 -11.41 21.22
CA ALA A 2 -4.71 -10.66 20.44
C ALA A 2 -5.47 -10.08 19.23
N ASP A 3 -5.36 -8.78 18.97
CA ASP A 3 -5.97 -8.18 17.79
C ASP A 3 -5.24 -8.69 16.54
N THR A 4 -6.00 -9.11 15.54
CA THR A 4 -5.47 -9.58 14.26
C THR A 4 -4.66 -8.45 13.61
N LEU A 5 -3.42 -8.73 13.20
CA LEU A 5 -2.56 -7.74 12.55
C LEU A 5 -2.70 -7.83 11.03
N ALA A 6 -3.00 -6.70 10.39
CA ALA A 6 -3.09 -6.61 8.93
C ALA A 6 -1.85 -5.91 8.34
N TYR A 7 -1.20 -6.57 7.39
CA TYR A 7 -0.17 -6.00 6.52
C TYR A 7 -0.74 -5.80 5.13
N VAL A 8 -0.69 -4.58 4.60
CA VAL A 8 -1.22 -4.25 3.27
C VAL A 8 -0.08 -4.08 2.29
N LEU A 9 -0.12 -4.81 1.17
CA LEU A 9 0.89 -4.72 0.12
C LEU A 9 0.34 -3.96 -1.08
N LEU A 10 0.94 -2.80 -1.33
CA LEU A 10 0.79 -1.98 -2.52
C LEU A 10 1.90 -2.29 -3.54
N GLY A 11 1.70 -1.82 -4.77
CA GLY A 11 2.68 -1.93 -5.85
C GLY A 11 2.06 -2.43 -7.14
N ALA A 12 2.64 -2.02 -8.27
CA ALA A 12 2.11 -2.32 -9.58
C ALA A 12 2.07 -3.83 -9.85
N ALA A 13 1.09 -4.28 -10.63
CA ALA A 13 1.00 -5.69 -11.00
C ALA A 13 2.27 -6.14 -11.72
N GLY A 14 2.73 -7.34 -11.37
CA GLY A 14 3.98 -7.86 -11.89
C GLY A 14 5.24 -7.27 -11.27
N SER A 15 5.19 -6.43 -10.21
CA SER A 15 6.40 -5.90 -9.53
C SER A 15 7.23 -6.93 -8.76
N GLY A 16 6.78 -8.19 -8.71
CA GLY A 16 7.34 -9.24 -7.84
C GLY A 16 6.72 -9.28 -6.43
N ARG A 17 5.69 -8.46 -6.18
CA ARG A 17 4.96 -8.40 -4.90
C ARG A 17 4.42 -9.74 -4.40
N ARG A 18 4.01 -10.65 -5.30
CA ARG A 18 3.54 -12.01 -4.91
C ARG A 18 4.67 -12.84 -4.29
N GLU A 19 5.83 -12.89 -4.93
CA GLU A 19 6.99 -13.64 -4.42
C GLU A 19 7.45 -13.08 -3.06
N ILE A 20 7.51 -11.75 -2.94
CA ILE A 20 7.87 -11.05 -1.71
C ILE A 20 6.85 -11.33 -0.59
N LEU A 21 5.55 -11.27 -0.90
CA LEU A 21 4.51 -11.58 0.08
C LEU A 21 4.65 -13.00 0.59
N SER A 22 4.87 -13.97 -0.30
CA SER A 22 5.09 -15.36 0.10
C SER A 22 6.31 -15.52 1.01
N ASP A 23 7.41 -14.81 0.74
CA ASP A 23 8.61 -14.81 1.58
C ASP A 23 8.35 -14.20 2.96
N LEU A 24 7.65 -13.06 3.01
CA LEU A 24 7.27 -12.39 4.25
C LEU A 24 6.29 -13.23 5.09
N ALA A 25 5.29 -13.82 4.47
CA ALA A 25 4.30 -14.62 5.16
C ALA A 25 4.90 -15.92 5.74
N LEU A 26 5.90 -16.49 5.08
CA LEU A 26 6.71 -17.60 5.60
C LEU A 26 7.62 -17.22 6.77
N ALA A 27 8.15 -15.99 6.73
CA ALA A 27 9.05 -15.47 7.76
C ALA A 27 8.29 -14.84 8.95
N CYS A 28 6.97 -14.76 8.87
CA CYS A 28 6.11 -14.22 9.91
C CYS A 28 6.05 -15.19 11.10
N ASP A 29 6.36 -14.68 12.29
CA ASP A 29 6.28 -15.43 13.54
C ASP A 29 4.85 -15.32 14.09
N ALA A 30 3.93 -16.06 13.47
CA ALA A 30 2.52 -16.11 13.83
C ALA A 30 1.98 -17.54 13.72
N ASP A 31 1.07 -17.92 14.61
CA ASP A 31 0.49 -19.27 14.65
C ASP A 31 -0.50 -19.51 13.50
N SER A 32 -1.08 -18.44 12.96
CA SER A 32 -2.02 -18.50 11.83
C SER A 32 -1.91 -17.28 10.92
N VAL A 33 -1.74 -17.53 9.62
CA VAL A 33 -1.54 -16.50 8.60
C VAL A 33 -2.53 -16.70 7.45
N ALA A 34 -3.24 -15.64 7.09
CA ALA A 34 -4.07 -15.59 5.89
C ALA A 34 -3.50 -14.62 4.85
N VAL A 35 -3.60 -14.98 3.57
CA VAL A 35 -3.20 -14.13 2.43
C VAL A 35 -4.41 -13.83 1.57
N HIS A 36 -4.80 -12.56 1.57
CA HIS A 36 -5.96 -12.03 0.88
C HIS A 36 -5.52 -11.41 -0.44
N SER A 37 -5.95 -11.98 -1.56
CA SER A 37 -5.50 -11.57 -2.90
C SER A 37 -6.65 -11.23 -3.82
N SER A 38 -6.43 -10.24 -4.68
CA SER A 38 -7.40 -9.91 -5.73
C SER A 38 -7.57 -11.10 -6.67
N GLU A 39 -8.79 -11.32 -7.16
CA GLU A 39 -9.05 -12.22 -8.28
C GLU A 39 -8.19 -11.87 -9.52
N ALA A 40 -7.84 -10.60 -9.71
CA ALA A 40 -6.97 -10.15 -10.79
C ALA A 40 -5.47 -10.38 -10.54
N ASP A 41 -5.05 -10.71 -9.31
CA ASP A 41 -3.65 -10.96 -8.96
C ASP A 41 -3.47 -12.18 -8.08
N LEU A 42 -4.17 -13.26 -8.44
CA LEU A 42 -4.11 -14.54 -7.73
C LEU A 42 -2.69 -15.11 -7.67
N PHE A 43 -2.39 -15.78 -6.58
CA PHE A 43 -1.25 -16.67 -6.47
C PHE A 43 -1.44 -17.88 -7.38
N SER A 44 -0.35 -18.41 -7.92
CA SER A 44 -0.36 -19.76 -8.50
C SER A 44 -0.81 -20.75 -7.42
N ALA A 45 -1.49 -21.84 -7.80
CA ALA A 45 -2.04 -22.80 -6.85
C ALA A 45 -1.00 -23.35 -5.83
N ASP A 46 0.26 -23.47 -6.25
CA ASP A 46 1.37 -23.97 -5.42
C ASP A 46 2.30 -22.86 -4.90
N ALA A 47 1.95 -21.58 -5.08
CA ALA A 47 2.84 -20.46 -4.74
C ALA A 47 2.81 -20.09 -3.26
N LEU A 48 1.77 -20.50 -2.51
CA LEU A 48 1.70 -20.32 -1.08
C LEU A 48 1.94 -21.66 -0.34
N PRO A 49 2.71 -21.66 0.74
CA PRO A 49 2.83 -22.78 1.68
C PRO A 49 1.46 -23.27 2.18
N ARG A 50 1.38 -24.55 2.58
CA ARG A 50 0.13 -25.18 3.02
C ARG A 50 -0.40 -24.61 4.34
N GLU A 51 0.49 -24.03 5.13
CA GLU A 51 0.21 -23.41 6.42
C GLU A 51 -0.48 -22.05 6.25
N ILE A 52 -0.43 -21.47 5.05
CA ILE A 52 -1.03 -20.18 4.74
C ILE A 52 -2.42 -20.39 4.16
N GLN A 53 -3.41 -19.70 4.73
CA GLN A 53 -4.78 -19.73 4.20
C GLN A 53 -4.94 -18.72 3.05
N PRO A 54 -5.16 -19.16 1.79
CA PRO A 54 -5.46 -18.24 0.70
C PRO A 54 -6.92 -17.77 0.78
N VAL A 55 -7.12 -16.46 0.65
CA VAL A 55 -8.44 -15.83 0.55
C VAL A 55 -8.47 -15.00 -0.73
N THR A 56 -9.55 -15.14 -1.50
CA THR A 56 -9.75 -14.33 -2.71
C THR A 56 -10.76 -13.24 -2.43
N TRP A 57 -10.40 -12.01 -2.74
CA TRP A 57 -11.31 -10.87 -2.71
C TRP A 57 -11.61 -10.34 -4.11
N LYS A 58 -12.78 -9.70 -4.21
CA LYS A 58 -13.23 -8.97 -5.40
C LYS A 58 -13.47 -7.52 -5.06
N TRP A 59 -13.21 -6.64 -6.01
CA TRP A 59 -13.56 -5.23 -5.92
C TRP A 59 -15.04 -5.07 -6.26
N SER A 60 -15.85 -4.60 -5.31
CA SER A 60 -17.28 -4.32 -5.53
C SER A 60 -17.55 -2.83 -5.73
N GLU A 61 -18.77 -2.52 -6.17
CA GLU A 61 -19.25 -1.14 -6.23
C GLU A 61 -19.14 -0.47 -4.85
N GLY A 62 -18.75 0.81 -4.83
CA GLY A 62 -18.59 1.58 -3.60
C GLY A 62 -17.22 1.47 -2.91
N PHE A 63 -16.18 1.03 -3.63
CA PHE A 63 -14.80 0.93 -3.12
C PHE A 63 -14.68 -0.04 -1.94
N GLN A 64 -15.17 -1.27 -2.11
CA GLN A 64 -15.19 -2.27 -1.05
C GLN A 64 -14.51 -3.58 -1.49
N TYR A 65 -13.81 -4.20 -0.53
CA TYR A 65 -13.28 -5.55 -0.66
C TYR A 65 -14.36 -6.56 -0.27
N THR A 66 -14.73 -7.45 -1.19
CA THR A 66 -15.71 -8.52 -0.93
C THR A 66 -15.03 -9.88 -0.96
N GLU A 67 -15.15 -10.66 0.11
CA GLU A 67 -14.57 -12.00 0.26
C GLU A 67 -15.36 -12.85 1.26
N ALA A 68 -15.12 -14.16 1.25
CA ALA A 68 -15.70 -15.06 2.26
C ALA A 68 -15.04 -14.82 3.63
N PRO A 69 -15.80 -14.94 4.73
CA PRO A 69 -15.23 -14.86 6.06
C PRO A 69 -14.21 -15.98 6.28
N VAL A 70 -13.15 -15.65 7.01
CA VAL A 70 -12.12 -16.59 7.48
C VAL A 70 -12.05 -16.54 8.99
N ASP A 71 -11.82 -17.69 9.62
CA ASP A 71 -11.68 -17.78 11.07
C ASP A 71 -10.43 -17.01 11.51
N GLY A 72 -10.64 -16.00 12.36
CA GLY A 72 -9.74 -14.90 12.68
C GLY A 72 -8.28 -15.31 12.85
N PRO A 73 -7.43 -15.15 11.81
CA PRO A 73 -6.01 -15.45 11.90
C PRO A 73 -5.33 -14.43 12.81
N GLU A 74 -4.13 -14.77 13.28
CA GLU A 74 -3.29 -13.82 14.00
C GLU A 74 -2.78 -12.72 13.06
N VAL A 75 -2.43 -13.10 11.82
CA VAL A 75 -1.92 -12.17 10.80
C VAL A 75 -2.66 -12.31 9.47
N ILE A 76 -2.99 -11.16 8.88
CA ILE A 76 -3.51 -11.06 7.52
C ILE A 76 -2.51 -10.29 6.65
N PHE A 77 -2.14 -10.86 5.50
CA PHE A 77 -1.50 -10.13 4.41
C PHE A 77 -2.53 -9.82 3.32
N LEU A 78 -2.84 -8.53 3.11
CA LEU A 78 -3.71 -8.07 2.05
C LEU A 78 -2.88 -7.62 0.83
N LEU A 79 -2.92 -8.40 -0.24
CA LEU A 79 -2.41 -8.02 -1.56
C LEU A 79 -3.48 -7.24 -2.33
N THR A 80 -3.26 -5.94 -2.48
CA THR A 80 -4.09 -5.04 -3.31
C THR A 80 -4.04 -5.41 -4.80
N ASP A 81 -4.95 -4.94 -5.63
CA ASP A 81 -4.85 -5.04 -7.09
C ASP A 81 -3.90 -3.96 -7.65
N GLY A 82 -2.80 -4.39 -8.25
CA GLY A 82 -1.75 -3.54 -8.80
C GLY A 82 -2.07 -2.99 -10.19
N ARG A 83 -3.29 -3.21 -10.70
CA ARG A 83 -3.79 -2.69 -11.98
C ARG A 83 -4.76 -1.51 -11.79
N THR A 84 -5.14 -1.21 -10.55
CA THR A 84 -6.13 -0.19 -10.22
C THR A 84 -5.49 0.97 -9.45
N ASN A 85 -6.32 1.91 -9.03
CA ASN A 85 -5.87 3.07 -8.26
C ASN A 85 -5.53 2.62 -6.82
N PRO A 86 -4.31 2.85 -6.32
CA PRO A 86 -3.91 2.45 -4.98
C PRO A 86 -4.63 3.24 -3.90
N VAL A 87 -5.02 4.49 -4.18
CA VAL A 87 -5.64 5.35 -3.18
C VAL A 87 -7.10 4.96 -2.94
N ASP A 88 -7.81 4.56 -3.99
CA ASP A 88 -9.15 3.99 -3.87
C ASP A 88 -9.14 2.73 -2.98
N GLN A 89 -8.05 1.94 -3.05
CA GLN A 89 -7.85 0.74 -2.26
C GLN A 89 -7.46 1.03 -0.81
N VAL A 90 -6.66 2.07 -0.57
CA VAL A 90 -6.29 2.52 0.78
C VAL A 90 -7.47 3.17 1.50
N GLU A 91 -8.28 3.98 0.80
CA GLU A 91 -9.48 4.64 1.33
C GLU A 91 -10.52 3.63 1.82
N ALA A 92 -10.53 2.42 1.24
CA ALA A 92 -11.40 1.31 1.63
C ALA A 92 -10.93 0.51 2.86
N LEU A 93 -9.68 0.70 3.30
CA LEU A 93 -9.07 -0.10 4.38
C LEU A 93 -9.78 0.06 5.73
N PRO A 94 -10.17 1.27 6.19
CA PRO A 94 -10.79 1.42 7.51
C PRO A 94 -12.03 0.54 7.69
N GLN A 95 -12.91 0.50 6.68
CA GLN A 95 -14.10 -0.35 6.70
C GLN A 95 -13.73 -1.85 6.66
N TRP A 96 -12.72 -2.21 5.86
CA TRP A 96 -12.26 -3.59 5.76
C TRP A 96 -11.62 -4.12 7.06
N LEU A 97 -10.82 -3.28 7.72
CA LEU A 97 -10.19 -3.56 9.02
C LEU A 97 -11.25 -3.70 10.11
N GLN A 98 -12.19 -2.77 10.18
CA GLN A 98 -13.28 -2.79 11.16
C GLN A 98 -14.13 -4.07 11.05
N ALA A 99 -14.47 -4.49 9.83
CA ALA A 99 -15.25 -5.70 9.58
C ALA A 99 -14.53 -6.99 10.04
N ARG A 100 -13.21 -6.94 10.23
CA ARG A 100 -12.37 -8.08 10.68
C ARG A 100 -11.89 -7.95 12.12
N GLN A 101 -12.19 -6.83 12.79
CA GLN A 101 -11.60 -6.52 14.10
C GLN A 101 -10.06 -6.62 14.04
N ALA A 102 -9.48 -6.15 12.93
CA ALA A 102 -8.05 -6.19 12.69
C ALA A 102 -7.44 -4.79 12.82
N SER A 103 -6.24 -4.72 13.39
CA SER A 103 -5.43 -3.51 13.49
C SER A 103 -4.45 -3.45 12.31
N LEU A 104 -4.30 -2.27 11.71
CA LEU A 104 -3.32 -2.08 10.63
C LEU A 104 -1.90 -2.07 11.20
N ALA A 105 -1.14 -3.13 10.96
CA ALA A 105 0.28 -3.19 11.30
C ALA A 105 1.09 -2.27 10.38
N ARG A 106 1.21 -2.61 9.09
CA ARG A 106 1.97 -1.81 8.13
C ARG A 106 1.41 -1.86 6.71
N ILE A 107 1.63 -0.78 5.97
CA ILE A 107 1.49 -0.68 4.52
C ILE A 107 2.89 -0.77 3.91
N LEU A 108 3.07 -1.71 2.99
CA LEU A 108 4.32 -1.96 2.27
C LEU A 108 4.10 -1.65 0.79
N THR A 109 4.95 -0.84 0.18
CA THR A 109 4.96 -0.64 -1.28
C THR A 109 6.10 -1.39 -1.93
N VAL A 110 5.77 -2.29 -2.87
CA VAL A 110 6.76 -2.93 -3.74
C VAL A 110 6.97 -2.10 -5.01
N VAL A 111 8.17 -1.56 -5.18
CA VAL A 111 8.58 -0.79 -6.34
C VAL A 111 9.26 -1.70 -7.35
N ASP A 112 8.75 -1.73 -8.58
CA ASP A 112 9.47 -2.27 -9.73
C ASP A 112 10.43 -1.19 -10.22
N ALA A 113 11.69 -1.27 -9.77
CA ALA A 113 12.70 -0.28 -10.13
C ALA A 113 12.98 -0.25 -11.63
N SER A 114 12.84 -1.40 -12.32
CA SER A 114 13.02 -1.47 -13.77
C SER A 114 11.92 -0.71 -14.52
N LEU A 115 10.68 -0.79 -14.05
CA LEU A 115 9.57 -0.03 -14.59
C LEU A 115 9.73 1.48 -14.30
N ALA A 116 10.11 1.82 -13.07
CA ALA A 116 10.30 3.20 -12.65
C ALA A 116 11.45 3.91 -13.37
N GLU A 117 12.52 3.19 -13.73
CA GLU A 117 13.58 3.73 -14.58
C GLU A 117 13.15 3.85 -16.05
N ALA A 118 12.45 2.84 -16.58
CA ALA A 118 12.08 2.81 -17.98
C ALA A 118 10.99 3.83 -18.34
N ASP A 119 10.09 4.14 -17.40
CA ASP A 119 8.95 5.00 -17.64
C ASP A 119 8.64 5.88 -16.42
N SER A 120 9.15 7.11 -16.42
CA SER A 120 8.95 8.05 -15.32
C SER A 120 7.48 8.45 -15.11
N ALA A 121 6.57 8.15 -16.05
CA ALA A 121 5.14 8.40 -15.86
C ALA A 121 4.52 7.52 -14.77
N VAL A 122 5.21 6.45 -14.33
CA VAL A 122 4.80 5.62 -13.19
C VAL A 122 5.11 6.28 -11.84
N LEU A 123 6.02 7.25 -11.80
CA LEU A 123 6.48 7.85 -10.54
C LEU A 123 5.34 8.51 -9.74
N PRO A 124 4.40 9.27 -10.33
CA PRO A 124 3.27 9.82 -9.56
C PRO A 124 2.34 8.73 -9.00
N TRP A 125 2.29 7.55 -9.63
CA TRP A 125 1.55 6.41 -9.10
C TRP A 125 2.26 5.81 -7.89
N TYR A 126 3.59 5.66 -7.94
CA TYR A 126 4.38 5.24 -6.77
C TYR A 126 4.40 6.30 -5.66
N ASP A 127 4.42 7.58 -6.00
CA ASP A 127 4.31 8.66 -5.02
C ASP A 127 3.00 8.54 -4.22
N ALA A 128 1.91 8.11 -4.86
CA ALA A 128 0.65 7.83 -4.18
C ALA A 128 0.75 6.62 -3.26
N CYS A 129 1.34 5.51 -3.71
CA CYS A 129 1.54 4.34 -2.84
C CYS A 129 2.43 4.64 -1.62
N ILE A 130 3.57 5.29 -1.86
CA ILE A 130 4.61 5.52 -0.84
C ILE A 130 4.12 6.52 0.21
N HIS A 131 3.25 7.47 -0.16
CA HIS A 131 2.63 8.39 0.79
C HIS A 131 1.93 7.68 1.96
N PHE A 132 1.26 6.56 1.69
CA PHE A 132 0.58 5.76 2.71
C PHE A 132 1.47 4.66 3.33
N SER A 133 2.71 4.50 2.87
CA SER A 133 3.53 3.33 3.22
C SER A 133 4.39 3.55 4.45
N ASP A 134 4.54 2.49 5.23
CA ASP A 134 5.52 2.37 6.31
C ASP A 134 6.86 1.82 5.80
N VAL A 135 6.83 0.98 4.76
CA VAL A 135 8.00 0.35 4.15
C VAL A 135 7.93 0.40 2.62
N VAL A 136 9.07 0.69 1.99
CA VAL A 136 9.26 0.65 0.55
C VAL A 136 10.28 -0.43 0.20
N LEU A 137 9.84 -1.42 -0.57
CA LEU A 137 10.63 -2.55 -1.01
C LEU A 137 11.06 -2.35 -2.47
N LEU A 138 12.34 -2.06 -2.69
CA LEU A 138 12.91 -1.86 -4.02
C LEU A 138 13.26 -3.20 -4.66
N ASN A 139 12.48 -3.62 -5.65
CA ASN A 139 12.70 -4.86 -6.39
C ASN A 139 13.19 -4.57 -7.82
N ARG A 140 13.68 -5.60 -8.51
CA ARG A 140 14.11 -5.54 -9.93
C ARG A 140 15.18 -4.48 -10.20
N LEU A 141 16.12 -4.35 -9.28
CA LEU A 141 17.28 -3.46 -9.39
C LEU A 141 18.35 -3.97 -10.39
N ALA A 142 18.22 -5.22 -10.85
CA ALA A 142 19.20 -5.82 -11.77
C ALA A 142 19.29 -5.04 -13.08
N GLY A 143 20.51 -4.64 -13.45
CA GLY A 143 20.77 -3.87 -14.67
C GLY A 143 20.60 -2.36 -14.52
N LEU A 144 20.16 -1.85 -13.36
CA LEU A 144 20.05 -0.41 -13.12
C LEU A 144 21.39 0.20 -12.69
N PRO A 145 21.59 1.52 -12.89
CA PRO A 145 22.74 2.22 -12.36
C PRO A 145 22.85 2.05 -10.83
N GLY A 146 24.06 1.85 -10.30
CA GLY A 146 24.27 1.67 -8.86
C GLY A 146 23.79 2.86 -8.00
N SER A 147 23.67 4.04 -8.59
CA SER A 147 23.11 5.24 -7.93
C SER A 147 21.59 5.29 -7.89
N TRP A 148 20.90 4.42 -8.63
CA TRP A 148 19.46 4.53 -8.87
C TRP A 148 18.65 4.49 -7.57
N ALA A 149 18.88 3.47 -6.74
CA ALA A 149 18.17 3.31 -5.46
C ALA A 149 18.38 4.51 -4.53
N GLY A 150 19.61 5.06 -4.49
CA GLY A 150 19.92 6.25 -3.71
C GLY A 150 19.18 7.49 -4.22
N LYS A 151 19.12 7.71 -5.53
CA LYS A 151 18.36 8.84 -6.12
C LYS A 151 16.86 8.70 -5.90
N PHE A 152 16.33 7.49 -6.05
CA PHE A 152 14.93 7.19 -5.81
C PHE A 152 14.57 7.47 -4.34
N ARG A 153 15.34 6.95 -3.39
CA ARG A 153 15.16 7.21 -1.95
C ARG A 153 15.27 8.70 -1.60
N ALA A 154 16.27 9.40 -2.13
CA ALA A 154 16.48 10.83 -1.87
C ALA A 154 15.34 11.72 -2.37
N ARG A 155 14.49 11.24 -3.30
CA ARG A 155 13.23 11.93 -3.67
C ARG A 155 12.28 12.02 -2.47
N TYR A 156 12.12 10.93 -1.73
CA TYR A 156 11.15 10.79 -0.65
C TYR A 156 11.69 11.31 0.69
N GLU A 157 13.00 11.21 0.92
CA GLU A 157 13.65 11.85 2.08
C GLU A 157 13.50 13.37 2.04
N ARG A 158 13.59 13.99 0.85
CA ARG A 158 13.33 15.44 0.67
C ARG A 158 11.87 15.83 0.89
N ALA A 159 10.96 14.87 0.78
CA ALA A 159 9.55 15.04 1.12
C ALA A 159 9.26 14.63 2.58
N PHE A 160 10.31 14.38 3.39
CA PHE A 160 10.22 14.02 4.80
C PHE A 160 9.33 12.79 5.09
N LEU A 161 9.23 11.85 4.14
CA LEU A 161 8.44 10.64 4.35
C LEU A 161 9.15 9.71 5.35
N PRO A 162 8.47 9.28 6.43
CA PRO A 162 9.09 8.48 7.51
C PRO A 162 9.34 7.00 7.17
N CYS A 163 8.97 6.57 5.96
CA CYS A 163 9.01 5.18 5.52
C CYS A 163 10.42 4.57 5.45
N LEU A 164 10.53 3.29 5.79
CA LEU A 164 11.77 2.52 5.68
C LEU A 164 12.00 2.08 4.22
N PHE A 165 13.21 2.24 3.70
CA PHE A 165 13.59 1.72 2.37
C PHE A 165 14.49 0.49 2.48
N GLU A 166 14.04 -0.63 1.91
CA GLU A 166 14.80 -1.88 1.85
C GLU A 166 14.90 -2.41 0.41
N THR A 167 15.97 -3.14 0.12
CA THR A 167 16.17 -3.76 -1.19
C THR A 167 15.77 -5.22 -1.18
N VAL A 168 15.11 -5.68 -2.25
CA VAL A 168 14.73 -7.07 -2.46
C VAL A 168 15.71 -7.74 -3.40
N ARG A 169 16.12 -8.97 -3.09
CA ARG A 169 16.96 -9.79 -3.98
C ARG A 169 16.32 -11.16 -4.16
N ALA A 170 16.12 -11.56 -5.42
CA ALA A 170 15.51 -12.84 -5.78
C ALA A 170 14.18 -13.11 -5.05
N GLY A 171 13.32 -12.09 -4.97
CA GLY A 171 12.02 -12.16 -4.29
C GLY A 171 12.10 -12.12 -2.76
N LYS A 172 13.30 -12.07 -2.16
CA LYS A 172 13.48 -12.13 -0.71
C LYS A 172 13.86 -10.80 -0.09
N VAL A 173 13.30 -10.55 1.09
CA VAL A 173 13.65 -9.40 1.92
C VAL A 173 14.82 -9.78 2.83
N LYS A 174 15.83 -8.90 2.92
CA LYS A 174 17.05 -9.21 3.71
C LYS A 174 16.74 -9.35 5.22
N ASN A 175 15.85 -8.52 5.74
CA ASN A 175 15.45 -8.54 7.14
C ASN A 175 13.92 -8.51 7.27
N PRO A 176 13.24 -9.66 7.13
CA PRO A 176 11.78 -9.74 7.27
C PRO A 176 11.28 -9.25 8.62
N ALA A 177 11.98 -9.55 9.71
CA ALA A 177 11.59 -9.12 11.06
C ALA A 177 11.53 -7.59 11.20
N LEU A 178 12.48 -6.85 10.59
CA LEU A 178 12.43 -5.39 10.56
C LEU A 178 11.24 -4.86 9.75
N VAL A 179 10.92 -5.52 8.65
CA VAL A 179 9.81 -5.14 7.76
C VAL A 179 8.45 -5.42 8.43
N LEU A 180 8.35 -6.52 9.17
CA LEU A 180 7.15 -6.97 9.88
C LEU A 180 7.04 -6.47 11.32
N ASP A 181 7.96 -5.62 11.80
CA ASP A 181 7.76 -4.92 13.08
C ASP A 181 6.49 -4.06 12.97
N PRO A 182 5.47 -4.20 13.84
CA PRO A 182 4.19 -3.52 13.64
C PRO A 182 4.20 -2.02 13.95
N LEU A 183 5.35 -1.43 14.33
CA LEU A 183 5.44 0.00 14.61
C LEU A 183 5.17 0.83 13.33
N PRO A 184 4.14 1.70 13.30
CA PRO A 184 3.84 2.56 12.15
C PRO A 184 4.94 3.58 11.86
N ARG A 185 5.13 3.88 10.57
CA ARG A 185 6.11 4.80 9.99
C ARG A 185 5.51 5.53 8.77
N ARG A 186 4.26 5.99 8.87
CA ARG A 186 3.47 6.62 7.80
C ARG A 186 2.97 8.01 8.20
N LEU A 187 2.68 8.86 7.20
CA LEU A 187 2.06 10.18 7.41
C LEU A 187 0.54 10.10 7.58
N ALA A 188 -0.09 9.08 6.98
CA ALA A 188 -1.53 8.94 6.91
C ALA A 188 -2.13 8.46 8.26
N GLN A 189 -2.38 9.42 9.15
CA GLN A 189 -2.88 9.16 10.51
C GLN A 189 -4.34 8.67 10.55
N PHE A 190 -5.13 8.88 9.49
CA PHE A 190 -6.53 8.44 9.44
C PHE A 190 -6.70 6.92 9.51
N LEU A 191 -5.63 6.18 9.22
CA LEU A 191 -5.60 4.72 9.26
C LEU A 191 -5.38 4.15 10.66
N ASP A 192 -5.05 5.00 11.63
CA ASP A 192 -4.80 4.58 13.01
C ASP A 192 -6.10 4.59 13.83
N GLU A 193 -6.18 3.67 14.80
CA GLU A 193 -7.38 3.46 15.61
C GLU A 193 -7.79 4.74 16.36
N GLY A 194 -9.04 5.17 16.17
CA GLY A 194 -9.59 6.42 16.73
C GLY A 194 -9.73 7.56 15.73
N ASN A 195 -8.93 7.57 14.66
CA ASN A 195 -8.93 8.66 13.66
C ASN A 195 -9.86 8.41 12.47
N ALA A 196 -10.39 7.19 12.31
CA ALA A 196 -11.27 6.84 11.19
C ALA A 196 -12.59 7.64 11.15
N LEU A 197 -13.06 8.14 12.30
CA LEU A 197 -14.23 9.03 12.38
C LEU A 197 -13.94 10.46 11.94
N GLU A 198 -12.67 10.87 11.88
CA GLU A 198 -12.28 12.22 11.46
C GLU A 198 -12.39 12.42 9.95
N LEU A 199 -12.32 11.34 9.14
CA LEU A 199 -12.50 11.40 7.67
C LEU A 199 -13.83 12.00 7.22
N PHE A 200 -14.86 11.96 8.08
CA PHE A 200 -16.21 12.45 7.78
C PHE A 200 -16.63 13.63 8.66
N ARG A 201 -15.77 14.09 9.57
CA ARG A 201 -16.07 15.24 10.42
C ARG A 201 -15.77 16.51 9.61
N PRO A 202 -16.74 17.37 9.32
CA PRO A 202 -16.42 18.70 8.82
C PRO A 202 -15.54 19.40 9.86
N ALA A 203 -14.44 20.02 9.42
CA ALA A 203 -13.57 20.77 10.31
C ALA A 203 -14.41 21.79 11.09
N GLU A 204 -14.37 21.70 12.41
CA GLU A 204 -14.86 22.80 13.24
C GLU A 204 -13.73 23.82 13.26
N PRO A 205 -13.97 25.08 12.87
CA PRO A 205 -12.91 26.08 12.86
C PRO A 205 -12.38 26.23 14.28
N ASP A 206 -11.09 25.96 14.47
CA ASP A 206 -10.43 26.23 15.74
C ASP A 206 -10.38 27.76 15.90
N PRO A 207 -10.96 28.34 16.97
CA PRO A 207 -10.86 29.76 17.21
C PRO A 207 -9.42 30.28 17.37
N GLU A 208 -8.43 29.40 17.53
CA GLU A 208 -7.00 29.75 17.58
C GLU A 208 -6.33 29.88 16.19
N ASP A 209 -6.92 29.34 15.12
CA ASP A 209 -6.40 29.45 13.73
C ASP A 209 -6.69 30.83 13.08
N ALA A 210 -7.27 31.77 13.85
CA ALA A 210 -7.65 33.11 13.38
C ALA A 210 -6.48 34.12 13.29
N PHE A 211 -5.21 33.68 13.39
CA PHE A 211 -4.06 34.58 13.46
C PHE A 211 -2.86 34.15 12.60
N ASP A 212 -3.07 33.89 11.31
CA ASP A 212 -2.04 34.15 10.29
C ASP A 212 -2.66 34.37 8.90
N ASP A 213 -3.02 35.63 8.59
CA ASP A 213 -3.59 36.06 7.29
C ASP A 213 -2.61 35.85 6.10
N ASP A 214 -1.36 35.47 6.36
CA ASP A 214 -0.31 35.27 5.36
C ASP A 214 0.13 33.78 5.20
N ALA A 215 -0.47 32.84 5.93
CA ALA A 215 -0.24 31.42 5.71
C ALA A 215 -0.98 30.95 4.43
N PRO A 216 -0.33 30.30 3.46
CA PRO A 216 -1.04 29.71 2.34
C PRO A 216 -2.04 28.69 2.87
N ASP A 217 -3.30 28.75 2.43
CA ASP A 217 -4.34 27.75 2.73
C ASP A 217 -3.79 26.35 2.42
N GLU A 218 -3.23 25.66 3.42
CA GLU A 218 -2.91 24.25 3.28
C GLU A 218 -4.25 23.54 3.11
N PRO A 219 -4.43 22.72 2.06
CA PRO A 219 -5.69 22.03 1.86
C PRO A 219 -6.00 21.19 3.11
N GLU A 220 -7.15 21.46 3.74
CA GLU A 220 -7.63 20.67 4.88
C GLU A 220 -7.75 19.20 4.45
N GLY A 221 -6.86 18.36 4.98
CA GLY A 221 -6.88 16.90 4.80
C GLY A 221 -5.77 16.34 3.90
N ASP A 222 -5.74 15.00 3.80
CA ASP A 222 -4.71 14.31 3.04
C ASP A 222 -4.78 14.67 1.53
N PRO A 223 -3.68 15.12 0.90
CA PRO A 223 -3.69 15.62 -0.48
C PRO A 223 -4.07 14.57 -1.52
N TYR A 224 -3.94 13.28 -1.21
CA TYR A 224 -4.38 12.20 -2.09
C TYR A 224 -5.85 11.83 -1.88
N LEU A 225 -6.44 12.16 -0.73
CA LEU A 225 -7.85 11.95 -0.42
C LEU A 225 -8.75 13.13 -0.79
N ALA A 226 -8.20 14.35 -0.86
CA ALA A 226 -8.94 15.55 -1.22
C ALA A 226 -9.65 15.44 -2.58
N ARG A 227 -10.91 15.90 -2.65
CA ARG A 227 -11.77 15.87 -3.84
C ARG A 227 -12.29 17.27 -4.20
N LEU A 228 -12.39 17.52 -5.50
CA LEU A 228 -13.10 18.67 -6.05
C LEU A 228 -14.62 18.48 -5.88
N PRO A 229 -15.43 19.56 -5.98
CA PRO A 229 -16.90 19.46 -5.98
C PRO A 229 -17.48 18.53 -7.05
N SER A 230 -16.72 18.26 -8.11
CA SER A 230 -17.05 17.29 -9.16
C SER A 230 -16.89 15.82 -8.74
N GLY A 231 -16.35 15.55 -7.55
CA GLY A 231 -16.02 14.22 -7.01
C GLY A 231 -14.65 13.68 -7.46
N GLN A 232 -13.96 14.37 -8.37
CA GLN A 232 -12.62 13.99 -8.83
C GLN A 232 -11.56 14.32 -7.77
N ARG A 233 -10.49 13.52 -7.71
CA ARG A 233 -9.35 13.81 -6.82
C ARG A 233 -8.67 15.11 -7.22
N VAL A 234 -8.32 15.93 -6.23
CA VAL A 234 -7.51 17.15 -6.43
C VAL A 234 -6.15 16.78 -7.01
N LYS A 235 -5.53 15.70 -6.46
CA LYS A 235 -4.29 15.13 -6.99
C LYS A 235 -4.61 13.94 -7.90
N PRO A 236 -4.55 14.08 -9.24
CA PRO A 236 -4.86 13.00 -10.15
C PRO A 236 -3.78 11.92 -10.11
N ILE A 237 -4.22 10.66 -10.15
CA ILE A 237 -3.34 9.49 -10.13
C ILE A 237 -3.33 8.86 -11.52
N PRO A 238 -2.15 8.60 -12.11
CA PRO A 238 -2.06 7.96 -13.41
C PRO A 238 -2.76 6.59 -13.45
N LYS A 239 -3.37 6.25 -14.59
CA LYS A 239 -3.93 4.91 -14.82
C LYS A 239 -2.79 3.91 -15.03
N ILE A 240 -2.45 3.14 -14.01
CA ILE A 240 -1.34 2.19 -14.04
C ILE A 240 -1.49 1.11 -15.11
N SER A 241 -2.70 0.66 -15.40
CA SER A 241 -2.97 -0.34 -16.44
C SER A 241 -2.43 0.09 -17.82
N ALA A 242 -2.60 1.36 -18.19
CA ALA A 242 -2.08 1.90 -19.45
C ALA A 242 -0.54 1.98 -19.50
N ILE A 243 0.10 2.16 -18.34
CA ILE A 243 1.57 2.16 -18.22
C ILE A 243 2.08 0.72 -18.32
N LEU A 244 1.43 -0.21 -17.62
CA LEU A 244 1.78 -1.63 -17.65
C LEU A 244 1.61 -2.23 -19.05
N GLU A 245 0.55 -1.85 -19.77
CA GLU A 245 0.32 -2.26 -21.15
C GLU A 245 1.45 -1.80 -22.07
N ARG A 246 1.78 -0.49 -22.04
CA ARG A 246 2.88 0.08 -22.82
C ARG A 246 4.23 -0.59 -22.49
N ALA A 247 4.44 -0.96 -21.23
CA ALA A 247 5.65 -1.63 -20.79
C ALA A 247 5.67 -3.15 -21.09
N GLY A 248 4.59 -3.71 -21.65
CA GLY A 248 4.47 -5.16 -21.89
C GLY A 248 4.43 -5.99 -20.59
N ARG A 249 3.92 -5.40 -19.50
CA ARG A 249 3.91 -5.97 -18.15
C ARG A 249 2.53 -6.42 -17.66
N LEU A 250 1.47 -6.25 -18.46
CA LEU A 250 0.20 -6.92 -18.17
C LEU A 250 0.42 -8.43 -18.38
N PRO A 251 0.25 -9.27 -17.35
CA PRO A 251 0.24 -10.70 -17.57
C PRO A 251 -0.92 -11.07 -18.50
N SER A 252 -0.71 -12.06 -19.35
CA SER A 252 -1.80 -12.70 -20.09
C SER A 252 -2.84 -13.19 -19.08
N ALA A 253 -4.11 -12.84 -19.33
CA ALA A 253 -5.26 -13.30 -18.58
C ALA A 253 -5.31 -14.83 -18.48
#